data_AF-A0A7S1S2Y3-F1
#
_entry.id   AF-A0A7S1S2Y3-F1
#
_cell.length_a   1.000
_cell.length_b   1.000
_cell.length_c   1.000
_cell.angle_alpha   90.00
_cell.angle_beta   90.00
_cell.angle_gamma   90.00
#
_symmetry.space_group_name_H-M   'P 1'
#
loop_
_entity.id
_entity.type
_entity.pdbx_description
1 polymer ?
#
loop_
_entity_poly.entity_id
_entity_poly.type
_entity_poly.pdbx_seq_one_letter_code
_entity_poly.pdbx_strand_id
1 'polypeptide(L)'
;ELLANPESGETVDETSDIGLDFRTLCLTESVYDCALLSPLIRSQVWWKSSHLLVVVNLVLQTLILYEFCRAIKTRHSDTVHTIYGKSGLCVHQSATTVPEFKLLDKKQHDPEERLLNCMADEVFQLYNWSALDLNGDGVWTVGEAKAKTKQLDDLGVELRDVHYRIEDLLQASAASVLVDPHYEHNKPVRRQAEQVLRAIPSSNRTGIPKAVFQSQVSPFLDMCVLTDSRLCGNLMFRRAFNRSTFNSMLENSVGSTLVPLAFLARSLDSNGYMHDFIKFCEDAVDKICPRMFTVHYQMWAAERKELCGKPSTKLVSLPDNIIETPADALNKQLRSVEFGSYLKIVDVQMDPQFLAFMVLMMIVWSLSCWPEVVLIAQWWRVFVGVLEETTIFEAASEQERTVTAGSISLKHRRFIVMTLCVRTVICSCTIGLGSVWLARSGSYNELILNTLAMGFVLNLDEILFAAVVPLSRKKWNRRAGALVAAPNRFADGVMRFFMSGAVGKTMFIALPCYAVLFWDWTRYQGKFDRALALDCICEISGETCVAAHLLGGYSSLKSTPGYQR
;
A
#
# COMPACT_ATOMS: atom_id res chain seq x y z
N GLU A 1 11.09 41.56 44.52
CA GLU A 1 11.13 43.02 44.31
C GLU A 1 10.98 43.50 42.86
N LEU A 2 10.48 42.68 41.93
CA LEU A 2 10.10 43.13 40.56
C LEU A 2 8.66 42.74 40.20
N LEU A 3 7.77 42.67 41.20
CA LEU A 3 6.34 42.45 41.02
C LEU A 3 5.57 43.40 41.94
N ALA A 4 5.45 44.66 41.51
CA ALA A 4 4.52 45.62 42.08
C ALA A 4 4.26 46.74 41.06
N ASN A 5 3.26 46.54 40.20
CA ASN A 5 2.41 47.63 39.69
C ASN A 5 1.17 47.02 39.01
N PRO A 6 0.03 47.00 39.70
CA PRO A 6 -1.27 46.71 39.12
C PRO A 6 -2.07 48.02 39.04
N GLU A 7 -2.01 48.77 37.94
CA GLU A 7 -2.93 49.90 37.74
C GLU A 7 -2.95 50.40 36.28
N SER A 8 -3.86 49.83 35.49
CA SER A 8 -4.78 50.55 34.58
C SER A 8 -5.59 49.49 33.81
N GLY A 9 -6.70 49.07 34.42
CA GLY A 9 -7.69 48.22 33.76
C GLY A 9 -8.44 49.02 32.69
N GLU A 10 -7.89 49.08 31.48
CA GLU A 10 -8.73 49.13 30.30
C GLU A 10 -9.22 47.70 30.06
N THR A 11 -10.49 47.46 30.39
CA THR A 11 -11.23 46.33 29.84
C THR A 11 -11.35 46.57 28.34
N VAL A 12 -10.32 46.20 27.60
CA VAL A 12 -10.39 46.04 26.15
C VAL A 12 -11.53 45.06 25.91
N ASP A 13 -12.58 45.55 25.26
CA ASP A 13 -13.77 44.78 24.91
C ASP A 13 -13.36 43.71 23.88
N GLU A 14 -12.82 42.60 24.39
CA GLU A 14 -12.22 41.47 23.67
C GLU A 14 -13.24 40.69 22.82
N THR A 15 -14.50 41.16 22.78
CA THR A 15 -15.57 40.60 21.96
C THR A 15 -15.98 41.49 20.79
N SER A 16 -15.33 42.65 20.58
CA SER A 16 -15.37 43.29 19.27
C SER A 16 -14.73 42.33 18.29
N ASP A 17 -15.56 41.69 17.45
CA ASP A 17 -15.16 40.85 16.33
C ASP A 17 -13.87 41.44 15.76
N ILE A 18 -12.73 40.75 15.97
CA ILE A 18 -11.47 41.09 15.34
C ILE A 18 -11.72 40.81 13.87
N GLY A 19 -12.37 41.78 13.22
CA GLY A 19 -12.65 41.79 11.80
C GLY A 19 -11.28 41.80 11.17
N LEU A 20 -10.82 40.61 10.78
CA LEU A 20 -9.58 40.41 10.05
C LEU A 20 -9.65 41.33 8.84
N ASP A 21 -9.01 42.50 8.95
CA ASP A 21 -8.98 43.46 7.86
C ASP A 21 -7.98 42.94 6.83
N PHE A 22 -8.47 42.15 5.88
CA PHE A 22 -7.67 41.57 4.79
C PHE A 22 -7.01 42.63 3.88
N ARG A 23 -7.35 43.91 4.06
CA ARG A 23 -6.70 45.02 3.36
C ARG A 23 -5.41 45.44 4.04
N THR A 24 -5.25 45.13 5.32
CA THR A 24 -4.14 45.58 6.14
C THR A 24 -3.21 44.41 6.38
N LEU A 25 -2.04 44.44 5.74
CA LEU A 25 -0.97 43.47 5.98
C LEU A 25 -0.12 43.97 7.13
N CYS A 26 -0.33 43.37 8.30
CA CYS A 26 0.55 43.53 9.44
C CYS A 26 1.87 42.81 9.14
N LEU A 27 2.97 43.54 9.24
CA LEU A 27 4.30 42.98 9.03
C LEU A 27 4.62 42.05 10.19
N THR A 28 4.70 40.76 9.88
CA THR A 28 5.05 39.71 10.84
C THR A 28 6.57 39.56 10.93
N GLU A 29 7.06 38.92 11.99
CA GLU A 29 8.49 38.61 12.15
C GLU A 29 8.91 37.44 11.25
N SER A 30 8.81 37.60 9.92
CA SER A 30 9.21 36.59 8.94
C SER A 30 10.43 37.04 8.10
N VAL A 31 11.22 36.06 7.61
CA VAL A 31 12.34 36.31 6.68
C VAL A 31 11.88 37.13 5.48
N TYR A 32 10.72 36.76 4.95
CA TYR A 32 10.15 37.34 3.76
C TYR A 32 9.75 38.79 4.01
N ASP A 33 9.05 39.10 5.09
CA ASP A 33 8.64 40.48 5.40
C ASP A 33 9.87 41.38 5.54
N CYS A 34 10.91 40.92 6.24
CA CYS A 34 12.16 41.66 6.35
C CYS A 34 12.89 41.82 5.01
N ALA A 35 12.93 40.80 4.16
CA ALA A 35 13.61 40.89 2.88
C ALA A 35 12.83 41.70 1.84
N LEU A 36 11.51 41.72 1.94
CA LEU A 36 10.62 42.53 1.12
C LEU A 36 10.71 44.01 1.51
N LEU A 37 10.97 44.32 2.79
CA LEU A 37 11.12 45.68 3.29
C LEU A 37 12.55 46.23 3.31
N SER A 38 13.57 45.37 3.36
CA SER A 38 15.00 45.74 3.41
C SER A 38 15.38 46.77 2.33
N PRO A 39 14.90 46.61 1.09
CA PRO A 39 14.89 47.61 0.03
C PRO A 39 14.51 49.05 0.33
N LEU A 40 13.55 49.25 1.22
CA LEU A 40 13.09 50.58 1.60
C LEU A 40 14.08 51.25 2.56
N ILE A 41 15.11 50.52 3.01
CA ILE A 41 16.11 50.97 3.96
C ILE A 41 17.38 51.32 3.17
N ARG A 42 17.77 52.60 3.18
CA ARG A 42 18.86 53.20 2.40
C ARG A 42 20.27 52.61 2.63
N SER A 43 20.41 51.57 3.46
CA SER A 43 21.70 50.93 3.75
C SER A 43 22.02 49.79 2.79
N GLN A 44 22.82 50.09 1.77
CA GLN A 44 23.23 49.19 0.69
C GLN A 44 23.87 47.86 1.13
N VAL A 45 24.52 47.81 2.30
CA VAL A 45 25.19 46.60 2.82
C VAL A 45 24.18 45.52 3.26
N TRP A 46 23.09 45.92 3.92
CA TRP A 46 22.13 44.98 4.52
C TRP A 46 21.15 44.40 3.52
N TRP A 47 20.90 45.11 2.41
CA TRP A 47 20.15 44.60 1.26
C TRP A 47 20.68 43.23 0.84
N LYS A 48 22.02 43.11 0.69
CA LYS A 48 22.66 41.87 0.25
C LYS A 48 22.44 40.72 1.23
N SER A 49 22.50 40.98 2.53
CA SER A 49 22.29 39.97 3.57
C SER A 49 20.84 39.46 3.60
N SER A 50 19.85 40.35 3.42
CA SER A 50 18.44 39.94 3.39
C SER A 50 18.10 39.06 2.19
N HIS A 51 18.63 39.39 1.00
CA HIS A 51 18.47 38.51 -0.18
C HIS A 51 19.18 37.18 -0.01
N LEU A 52 20.38 37.18 0.55
CA LEU A 52 21.10 35.94 0.86
C LEU A 52 20.26 35.05 1.79
N LEU A 53 19.63 35.63 2.81
CA LEU A 53 18.78 34.88 3.74
C LEU A 53 17.55 34.28 3.04
N VAL A 54 16.87 35.03 2.16
CA VAL A 54 15.76 34.49 1.35
C VAL A 54 16.23 33.36 0.45
N VAL A 55 17.35 33.54 -0.25
CA VAL A 55 17.90 32.51 -1.13
C VAL A 55 18.26 31.25 -0.34
N VAL A 56 18.92 31.39 0.81
CA VAL A 56 19.24 30.26 1.69
C VAL A 56 17.97 29.56 2.17
N ASN A 57 16.95 30.31 2.58
CA ASN A 57 15.68 29.75 3.01
C ASN A 57 14.97 28.98 1.89
N LEU A 58 14.89 29.56 0.69
CA LEU A 58 14.28 28.92 -0.46
C LEU A 58 15.03 27.64 -0.87
N VAL A 59 16.36 27.67 -0.85
CA VAL A 59 17.19 26.47 -1.11
C VAL A 59 16.91 25.39 -0.07
N LEU A 60 16.90 25.75 1.22
CA LEU A 60 16.64 24.81 2.31
C LEU A 60 15.25 24.18 2.21
N GLN A 61 14.21 24.99 2.00
CA GLN A 61 12.84 24.51 1.80
C GLN A 61 12.72 23.61 0.58
N THR A 62 13.39 23.96 -0.53
CA THR A 62 13.41 23.13 -1.75
C THR A 62 14.12 21.79 -1.52
N LEU A 63 15.24 21.78 -0.80
CA LEU A 63 15.97 20.55 -0.46
C LEU A 63 15.12 19.63 0.43
N ILE A 64 14.46 20.19 1.45
CA ILE A 64 13.57 19.43 2.32
C ILE A 64 12.40 18.85 1.52
N LEU A 65 11.78 19.66 0.65
CA LEU A 65 10.68 19.21 -0.20
C LEU A 65 11.12 18.10 -1.16
N TYR A 66 12.33 18.20 -1.71
CA TYR A 66 12.92 17.17 -2.57
C TYR A 66 13.12 15.85 -1.82
N GLU A 67 13.75 15.88 -0.63
CA GLU A 67 13.94 14.67 0.18
C GLU A 67 12.60 14.09 0.64
N PHE A 68 11.62 14.94 0.92
CA PHE A 68 10.27 14.50 1.26
C PHE A 68 9.58 13.80 0.07
N CYS A 69 9.66 14.38 -1.12
CA CYS A 69 9.16 13.79 -2.35
C CYS A 69 9.83 12.44 -2.64
N ARG A 70 11.15 12.37 -2.46
CA ARG A 70 11.95 11.15 -2.60
C ARG A 70 11.49 10.08 -1.61
N ALA A 71 11.35 10.42 -0.32
CA ALA A 71 10.88 9.49 0.72
C ALA A 71 9.46 8.97 0.43
N ILE A 72 8.53 9.85 0.03
CA ILE A 72 7.17 9.49 -0.40
C ILE A 72 7.21 8.50 -1.56
N LYS A 73 8.07 8.74 -2.56
CA LYS A 73 8.17 7.93 -3.76
C LYS A 73 8.79 6.57 -3.47
N THR A 74 9.92 6.51 -2.78
CA THR A 74 10.61 5.24 -2.45
C THR A 74 9.69 4.33 -1.66
N ARG A 75 9.13 4.81 -0.54
CA ARG A 75 8.30 3.99 0.33
C ARG A 75 7.06 3.41 -0.36
N HIS A 76 6.39 4.22 -1.17
CA HIS A 76 5.20 3.76 -1.89
C HIS A 76 5.55 2.83 -3.04
N SER A 77 6.61 3.17 -3.79
CA SER A 77 7.07 2.37 -4.91
C SER A 77 7.48 0.98 -4.47
N ASP A 78 8.18 0.83 -3.33
CA ASP A 78 8.67 -0.48 -2.89
C ASP A 78 7.51 -1.42 -2.57
N THR A 79 6.55 -1.01 -1.73
CA THR A 79 5.40 -1.87 -1.39
C THR A 79 4.51 -2.15 -2.60
N VAL A 80 4.23 -1.15 -3.43
CA VAL A 80 3.39 -1.34 -4.62
C VAL A 80 4.10 -2.22 -5.64
N HIS A 81 5.41 -2.07 -5.83
CA HIS A 81 6.17 -2.89 -6.76
C HIS A 81 6.32 -4.34 -6.27
N THR A 82 6.48 -4.57 -4.96
CA THR A 82 6.47 -5.92 -4.41
C THR A 82 5.12 -6.61 -4.60
N ILE A 83 4.00 -5.91 -4.45
CA ILE A 83 2.67 -6.50 -4.62
C ILE A 83 2.27 -6.60 -6.09
N TYR A 84 2.44 -5.53 -6.87
CA TYR A 84 1.86 -5.35 -8.21
C TYR A 84 2.89 -5.06 -9.31
N GLY A 85 4.19 -5.13 -9.02
CA GLY A 85 5.24 -4.92 -10.01
C GLY A 85 5.22 -5.99 -11.10
N LYS A 86 6.10 -5.86 -12.10
CA LYS A 86 6.22 -6.87 -13.17
C LYS A 86 6.54 -8.27 -12.64
N SER A 87 7.31 -8.33 -11.57
CA SER A 87 7.60 -9.54 -10.79
C SER A 87 6.94 -9.47 -9.42
N GLY A 88 5.83 -8.71 -9.31
CA GLY A 88 5.09 -8.58 -8.07
C GLY A 88 4.34 -9.87 -7.73
N LEU A 89 3.96 -10.00 -6.47
CA LEU A 89 3.28 -11.20 -5.97
C LEU A 89 1.86 -11.37 -6.49
N CYS A 90 1.23 -10.30 -6.98
CA CYS A 90 -0.13 -10.30 -7.50
C CYS A 90 -0.26 -9.58 -8.84
N VAL A 91 -1.17 -10.08 -9.67
CA VAL A 91 -1.59 -9.45 -10.91
C VAL A 91 -3.12 -9.46 -11.01
N HIS A 92 -3.70 -8.35 -11.47
CA HIS A 92 -5.11 -8.34 -11.84
C HIS A 92 -5.31 -9.13 -13.13
N GLN A 93 -6.17 -10.13 -13.09
CA GLN A 93 -6.55 -10.94 -14.24
C GLN A 93 -8.04 -10.77 -14.54
N SER A 94 -8.40 -10.90 -15.82
CA SER A 94 -9.81 -11.03 -16.19
C SER A 94 -10.32 -12.39 -15.74
N ALA A 95 -11.56 -12.47 -15.28
CA ALA A 95 -12.23 -13.74 -15.01
C ALA A 95 -12.16 -14.72 -16.20
N THR A 96 -12.08 -14.20 -17.44
CA THR A 96 -11.98 -15.02 -18.66
C THR A 96 -10.66 -15.76 -18.85
N THR A 97 -9.57 -15.30 -18.20
CA THR A 97 -8.23 -15.89 -18.33
C THR A 97 -7.94 -16.95 -17.28
N VAL A 98 -8.76 -17.02 -16.22
CA VAL A 98 -8.58 -17.99 -15.14
C VAL A 98 -8.96 -19.39 -15.65
N PRO A 99 -8.06 -20.39 -15.54
CA PRO A 99 -8.32 -21.74 -15.99
C PRO A 99 -9.54 -22.33 -15.28
N GLU A 100 -10.35 -23.10 -16.01
CA GLU A 100 -11.50 -23.83 -15.45
C GLU A 100 -12.54 -22.97 -14.69
N PHE A 101 -12.65 -21.68 -15.00
CA PHE A 101 -13.73 -20.79 -14.49
C PHE A 101 -15.15 -21.32 -14.76
N LYS A 102 -15.29 -22.34 -15.62
CA LYS A 102 -16.54 -23.07 -15.85
C LYS A 102 -17.10 -23.77 -14.60
N LEU A 103 -16.28 -23.99 -13.57
CA LEU A 103 -16.72 -24.56 -12.29
C LEU A 103 -17.19 -23.51 -11.28
N LEU A 104 -16.82 -22.25 -11.48
CA LEU A 104 -17.34 -21.13 -10.69
C LEU A 104 -18.71 -20.77 -11.26
N ASP A 105 -19.71 -20.72 -10.39
CA ASP A 105 -21.12 -20.63 -10.75
C ASP A 105 -21.37 -19.53 -11.78
N LYS A 106 -21.60 -19.92 -13.05
CA LYS A 106 -21.64 -19.04 -14.25
C LYS A 106 -22.63 -17.87 -14.16
N LYS A 107 -23.48 -17.84 -13.14
CA LYS A 107 -24.56 -16.88 -13.00
C LYS A 107 -24.17 -15.56 -12.34
N GLN A 108 -22.96 -15.40 -11.79
CA GLN A 108 -22.74 -14.33 -10.82
C GLN A 108 -21.64 -13.30 -11.12
N HIS A 109 -20.77 -13.52 -12.10
CA HIS A 109 -19.63 -12.61 -12.33
C HIS A 109 -19.70 -11.85 -13.64
N ASP A 110 -19.48 -10.54 -13.55
CA ASP A 110 -19.33 -9.64 -14.70
C ASP A 110 -18.01 -9.98 -15.42
N PRO A 111 -17.98 -10.19 -16.75
CA PRO A 111 -16.73 -10.39 -17.48
C PRO A 111 -15.70 -9.26 -17.31
N GLU A 112 -16.14 -8.07 -16.89
CA GLU A 112 -15.27 -6.94 -16.55
C GLU A 112 -14.68 -7.01 -15.13
N GLU A 113 -15.10 -7.98 -14.32
CA GLU A 113 -14.61 -8.14 -12.96
C GLU A 113 -13.13 -8.54 -12.94
N ARG A 114 -12.35 -7.71 -12.26
CA ARG A 114 -10.91 -7.90 -12.12
C ARG A 114 -10.62 -8.76 -10.91
N LEU A 115 -10.32 -10.02 -11.16
CA LEU A 115 -9.82 -10.92 -10.12
C LEU A 115 -8.35 -10.65 -9.88
N LEU A 116 -7.90 -11.01 -8.69
CA LEU A 116 -6.55 -10.86 -8.24
C LEU A 116 -5.90 -12.24 -8.14
N ASN A 117 -4.96 -12.49 -9.04
CA ASN A 117 -4.14 -13.69 -8.99
C ASN A 117 -2.88 -13.39 -8.19
N CYS A 118 -2.78 -13.97 -7.00
CA CYS A 118 -1.63 -13.88 -6.12
C CYS A 118 -0.98 -15.25 -5.90
N MET A 119 -0.96 -16.09 -6.93
CA MET A 119 -0.27 -17.37 -6.91
C MET A 119 1.05 -17.25 -7.65
N ALA A 120 2.02 -18.10 -7.33
CA ALA A 120 3.22 -18.21 -8.15
C ALA A 120 2.83 -18.58 -9.59
N ASP A 121 3.37 -17.86 -10.57
CA ASP A 121 2.98 -18.02 -11.97
C ASP A 121 3.18 -19.47 -12.46
N GLU A 122 4.24 -20.14 -12.01
CA GLU A 122 4.49 -21.56 -12.33
C GLU A 122 3.30 -22.45 -11.93
N VAL A 123 2.75 -22.25 -10.72
CA VAL A 123 1.59 -22.99 -10.22
C VAL A 123 0.35 -22.65 -11.03
N PHE A 124 0.13 -21.36 -11.31
CA PHE A 124 -1.03 -20.90 -12.07
C PHE A 124 -1.08 -21.48 -13.50
N GLN A 125 0.05 -21.55 -14.19
CA GLN A 125 0.11 -22.13 -15.54
C GLN A 125 -0.25 -23.62 -15.54
N LEU A 126 0.08 -24.35 -14.46
CA LEU A 126 -0.16 -25.78 -14.34
C LEU A 126 -1.65 -26.15 -14.15
N TYR A 127 -2.49 -25.21 -13.71
CA TYR A 127 -3.94 -25.43 -13.64
C TYR A 127 -4.61 -25.51 -15.02
N ASN A 128 -3.98 -25.00 -16.08
CA ASN A 128 -4.54 -25.01 -17.42
C ASN A 128 -3.93 -26.11 -18.28
N TRP A 129 -4.42 -27.35 -18.14
CA TRP A 129 -3.91 -28.47 -18.94
C TRP A 129 -3.87 -28.15 -20.44
N SER A 130 -4.94 -27.54 -20.99
CA SER A 130 -5.00 -27.17 -22.41
C SER A 130 -3.98 -26.11 -22.83
N ALA A 131 -3.41 -25.36 -21.89
CA ALA A 131 -2.32 -24.43 -22.18
C ALA A 131 -0.93 -25.07 -22.05
N LEU A 132 -0.82 -26.25 -21.42
CA LEU A 132 0.39 -27.06 -21.34
C LEU A 132 0.53 -27.97 -22.57
N ASP A 133 -0.57 -28.62 -22.95
CA ASP A 133 -0.73 -29.54 -24.08
C ASP A 133 -1.13 -28.73 -25.34
N LEU A 134 -0.14 -28.14 -26.00
CA LEU A 134 -0.33 -27.17 -27.08
C LEU A 134 -0.85 -27.82 -28.36
N ASN A 135 -0.55 -29.10 -28.58
CA ASN A 135 -1.02 -29.86 -29.73
C ASN A 135 -2.30 -30.66 -29.46
N GLY A 136 -2.72 -30.81 -28.20
CA GLY A 136 -3.92 -31.52 -27.78
C GLY A 136 -3.81 -33.04 -27.88
N ASP A 137 -2.59 -33.59 -27.87
CA ASP A 137 -2.35 -35.04 -27.95
C ASP A 137 -2.50 -35.76 -26.60
N GLY A 138 -2.74 -35.01 -25.52
CA GLY A 138 -2.90 -35.54 -24.18
C GLY A 138 -1.57 -35.83 -23.49
N VAL A 139 -0.44 -35.35 -24.00
CA VAL A 139 0.89 -35.52 -23.42
C VAL A 139 1.59 -34.17 -23.33
N TRP A 140 1.93 -33.74 -22.11
CA TRP A 140 2.71 -32.53 -21.94
C TRP A 140 4.20 -32.81 -22.16
N THR A 141 4.72 -32.36 -23.29
CA THR A 141 6.10 -32.61 -23.74
C THR A 141 7.08 -31.51 -23.30
N VAL A 142 8.38 -31.83 -23.27
CA VAL A 142 9.45 -30.84 -23.03
C VAL A 142 9.44 -29.73 -24.09
N GLY A 143 9.11 -30.08 -25.34
CA GLY A 143 9.04 -29.13 -26.44
C GLY A 143 7.97 -28.05 -26.21
N GLU A 144 6.80 -28.46 -25.72
CA GLU A 144 5.71 -27.55 -25.38
C GLU A 144 6.03 -26.71 -24.14
N ALA A 145 6.61 -27.34 -23.11
CA ALA A 145 7.09 -26.63 -21.93
C ALA A 145 8.08 -25.52 -22.31
N LYS A 146 9.04 -25.81 -23.20
CA LYS A 146 10.00 -24.81 -23.74
C LYS A 146 9.31 -23.73 -24.59
N ALA A 147 8.35 -24.10 -25.42
CA ALA A 147 7.59 -23.14 -26.22
C ALA A 147 6.80 -22.18 -25.33
N LYS A 148 6.22 -22.70 -24.23
CA LYS A 148 5.49 -21.91 -23.24
C LYS A 148 6.40 -21.05 -22.38
N THR A 149 7.57 -21.54 -21.97
CA THR A 149 8.63 -20.71 -21.34
C THR A 149 8.93 -19.49 -22.20
N LYS A 150 9.11 -19.65 -23.51
CA LYS A 150 9.37 -18.52 -24.42
C LYS A 150 8.22 -17.51 -24.47
N GLN A 151 6.96 -17.94 -24.27
CA GLN A 151 5.81 -17.04 -24.17
C GLN A 151 5.76 -16.29 -22.83
N LEU A 152 6.40 -16.82 -21.79
CA LEU A 152 6.38 -16.31 -20.41
C LEU A 152 7.74 -15.72 -19.99
N ASP A 153 8.61 -15.43 -20.95
CA ASP A 153 9.98 -14.93 -20.71
C ASP A 153 9.96 -13.62 -19.91
N ASP A 154 8.98 -12.75 -20.18
CA ASP A 154 8.76 -11.49 -19.44
C ASP A 154 8.42 -11.70 -17.95
N LEU A 155 7.93 -12.88 -17.57
CA LEU A 155 7.59 -13.25 -16.20
C LEU A 155 8.74 -14.03 -15.52
N GLY A 156 9.76 -14.44 -16.26
CA GLY A 156 10.87 -15.26 -15.73
C GLY A 156 10.49 -16.70 -15.38
N VAL A 157 9.44 -17.23 -16.01
CA VAL A 157 8.86 -18.55 -15.70
C VAL A 157 9.49 -19.64 -16.57
N GLU A 158 10.24 -20.56 -15.95
CA GLU A 158 10.98 -21.64 -16.61
C GLU A 158 10.21 -22.98 -16.60
N LEU A 159 9.07 -23.05 -17.31
CA LEU A 159 8.25 -24.28 -17.37
C LEU A 159 8.98 -25.53 -17.89
N ARG A 160 10.01 -25.38 -18.72
CA ARG A 160 10.87 -26.50 -19.11
C ARG A 160 11.52 -27.16 -17.89
N ASP A 161 12.00 -26.37 -16.95
CA ASP A 161 12.68 -26.87 -15.76
C ASP A 161 11.67 -27.44 -14.75
N VAL A 162 10.46 -26.85 -14.67
CA VAL A 162 9.31 -27.41 -13.93
C VAL A 162 8.93 -28.79 -14.49
N HIS A 163 8.84 -28.93 -15.82
CA HIS A 163 8.54 -30.20 -16.49
C HIS A 163 9.53 -31.30 -16.08
N TYR A 164 10.84 -31.05 -16.21
CA TYR A 164 11.87 -32.02 -15.83
C TYR A 164 11.82 -32.37 -14.34
N ARG A 165 11.58 -31.40 -13.47
CA ARG A 165 11.47 -31.61 -12.02
C ARG A 165 10.29 -32.50 -11.65
N ILE A 166 9.14 -32.28 -12.29
CA ILE A 166 7.95 -33.12 -12.12
C ILE A 166 8.24 -34.53 -12.63
N GLU A 167 8.82 -34.67 -13.81
CA GLU A 167 9.17 -35.97 -14.40
C GLU A 167 10.11 -36.77 -13.48
N ASP A 168 11.21 -36.14 -13.03
CA ASP A 168 12.19 -36.75 -12.13
C ASP A 168 11.57 -37.11 -10.77
N LEU A 169 10.68 -36.26 -10.23
CA LEU A 169 9.95 -36.55 -9.00
C LEU A 169 9.04 -37.78 -9.16
N LEU A 170 8.28 -37.86 -10.26
CA LEU A 170 7.38 -38.98 -10.53
C LEU A 170 8.14 -40.30 -10.68
N GLN A 171 9.23 -40.30 -11.47
CA GLN A 171 10.07 -41.48 -11.66
C GLN A 171 10.74 -41.91 -10.34
N ALA A 172 11.33 -40.96 -9.60
CA ALA A 172 11.99 -41.27 -8.33
C ALA A 172 11.02 -41.81 -7.29
N SER A 173 9.83 -41.22 -7.18
CA SER A 173 8.79 -41.68 -6.24
C SER A 173 8.23 -43.04 -6.61
N ALA A 174 7.98 -43.31 -7.90
CA ALA A 174 7.54 -44.62 -8.35
C ALA A 174 8.60 -45.70 -8.11
N ALA A 175 9.86 -45.42 -8.42
CA ALA A 175 10.97 -46.32 -8.14
C ALA A 175 11.14 -46.60 -6.64
N SER A 176 11.04 -45.56 -5.81
CA SER A 176 11.10 -45.69 -4.35
C SER A 176 10.01 -46.63 -3.82
N VAL A 177 8.77 -46.43 -4.26
CA VAL A 177 7.62 -47.26 -3.83
C VAL A 177 7.78 -48.74 -4.24
N LEU A 178 8.42 -49.02 -5.39
CA LEU A 178 8.64 -50.41 -5.83
C LEU A 178 9.74 -51.14 -5.08
N VAL A 179 10.73 -50.41 -4.57
CA VAL A 179 11.86 -50.97 -3.81
C VAL A 179 11.55 -51.05 -2.31
N ASP A 180 10.62 -50.23 -1.81
CA ASP A 180 10.27 -50.21 -0.40
C ASP A 180 9.55 -51.50 0.06
N PRO A 181 10.10 -52.22 1.06
CA PRO A 181 9.48 -53.44 1.60
C PRO A 181 8.06 -53.23 2.16
N HIS A 182 7.74 -52.02 2.64
CA HIS A 182 6.43 -51.73 3.21
C HIS A 182 5.29 -51.90 2.19
N TYR A 183 5.58 -51.62 0.90
CA TYR A 183 4.60 -51.74 -0.18
C TYR A 183 4.69 -53.06 -0.95
N GLU A 184 5.55 -54.01 -0.55
CA GLU A 184 5.74 -55.29 -1.25
C GLU A 184 4.41 -56.05 -1.42
N HIS A 185 3.57 -56.06 -0.38
CA HIS A 185 2.29 -56.75 -0.39
C HIS A 185 1.11 -55.89 -0.88
N ASN A 186 1.31 -54.57 -1.06
CA ASN A 186 0.26 -53.65 -1.52
C ASN A 186 0.19 -53.61 -3.05
N LYS A 187 -0.43 -54.64 -3.65
CA LYS A 187 -0.54 -54.79 -5.12
C LYS A 187 -1.11 -53.55 -5.83
N PRO A 188 -2.16 -52.87 -5.34
CA PRO A 188 -2.66 -51.65 -5.97
C PRO A 188 -1.62 -50.54 -6.09
N VAL A 189 -0.90 -50.24 -4.99
CA VAL A 189 0.15 -49.21 -4.96
C VAL A 189 1.31 -49.55 -5.91
N ARG A 190 1.76 -50.81 -5.92
CA ARG A 190 2.81 -51.26 -6.85
C ARG A 190 2.39 -51.14 -8.31
N ARG A 191 1.13 -51.52 -8.64
CA ARG A 191 0.59 -51.36 -10.00
C ARG A 191 0.55 -49.90 -10.43
N GLN A 192 0.18 -48.99 -9.54
CA GLN A 192 0.20 -47.55 -9.80
C GLN A 192 1.64 -47.07 -10.10
N ALA A 193 2.62 -47.50 -9.30
CA ALA A 193 4.03 -47.16 -9.53
C ALA A 193 4.56 -47.72 -10.86
N GLU A 194 4.26 -48.99 -11.18
CA GLU A 194 4.62 -49.57 -12.48
C GLU A 194 3.94 -48.85 -13.65
N GLN A 195 2.69 -48.45 -13.51
CA GLN A 195 1.98 -47.69 -14.55
C GLN A 195 2.66 -46.36 -14.81
N VAL A 196 3.07 -45.62 -13.78
CA VAL A 196 3.80 -44.36 -13.92
C VAL A 196 5.15 -44.57 -14.62
N LEU A 197 5.93 -45.58 -14.22
CA LEU A 197 7.22 -45.87 -14.87
C LEU A 197 7.09 -46.34 -16.32
N ARG A 198 6.01 -47.06 -16.66
CA ARG A 198 5.73 -47.44 -18.05
C ARG A 198 5.27 -46.24 -18.90
N ALA A 199 4.49 -45.35 -18.30
CA ALA A 199 3.96 -44.17 -18.96
C ALA A 199 5.03 -43.08 -19.18
N ILE A 200 6.04 -43.03 -18.31
CA ILE A 200 7.15 -42.07 -18.36
C ILE A 200 8.49 -42.84 -18.33
N PRO A 201 8.89 -43.47 -19.45
CA PRO A 201 10.09 -44.29 -19.50
C PRO A 201 11.36 -43.44 -19.35
N SER A 202 12.27 -43.86 -18.46
CA SER A 202 13.52 -43.13 -18.19
C SER A 202 14.47 -43.01 -19.38
N SER A 203 14.37 -43.92 -20.37
CA SER A 203 15.21 -43.93 -21.56
C SER A 203 14.81 -42.91 -22.62
N ASN A 204 13.57 -42.42 -22.58
CA ASN A 204 13.03 -41.50 -23.58
C ASN A 204 12.02 -40.58 -22.89
N ARG A 205 12.45 -39.36 -22.52
CA ARG A 205 11.63 -38.32 -21.87
C ARG A 205 10.56 -37.80 -22.83
N THR A 206 9.58 -38.64 -23.16
CA THR A 206 8.56 -38.41 -24.19
C THR A 206 7.54 -37.35 -23.77
N GLY A 207 7.40 -37.10 -22.47
CA GLY A 207 6.43 -36.17 -21.90
C GLY A 207 5.61 -36.81 -20.78
N ILE A 208 4.75 -36.03 -20.15
CA ILE A 208 3.90 -36.45 -19.03
C ILE A 208 2.48 -36.64 -19.57
N PRO A 209 1.95 -37.88 -19.63
CA PRO A 209 0.58 -38.10 -20.09
C PRO A 209 -0.45 -37.45 -19.16
N LYS A 210 -1.55 -36.94 -19.72
CA LYS A 210 -2.64 -36.27 -19.00
C LYS A 210 -3.14 -37.06 -17.80
N ALA A 211 -3.36 -38.36 -17.98
CA ALA A 211 -3.83 -39.24 -16.90
C ALA A 211 -2.82 -39.33 -15.74
N VAL A 212 -1.52 -39.33 -16.03
CA VAL A 212 -0.47 -39.32 -15.00
C VAL A 212 -0.42 -37.95 -14.32
N PHE A 213 -0.51 -36.87 -15.09
CA PHE A 213 -0.55 -35.52 -14.52
C PHE A 213 -1.74 -35.32 -13.59
N GLN A 214 -2.94 -35.67 -14.03
CA GLN A 214 -4.18 -35.52 -13.26
C GLN A 214 -4.18 -36.38 -11.99
N SER A 215 -3.58 -37.58 -12.04
CA SER A 215 -3.54 -38.49 -10.89
C SER A 215 -2.40 -38.21 -9.91
N GLN A 216 -1.25 -37.73 -10.38
CA GLN A 216 -0.04 -37.64 -9.58
C GLN A 216 0.42 -36.21 -9.28
N VAL A 217 0.06 -35.23 -10.12
CA VAL A 217 0.55 -33.85 -10.02
C VAL A 217 -0.57 -32.90 -9.60
N SER A 218 -1.69 -32.94 -10.33
CA SER A 218 -2.87 -32.10 -10.07
C SER A 218 -3.32 -32.07 -8.60
N PRO A 219 -3.35 -33.22 -7.87
CA PRO A 219 -3.78 -33.23 -6.47
C PRO A 219 -2.90 -32.38 -5.55
N PHE A 220 -1.66 -32.07 -5.94
CA PHE A 220 -0.76 -31.22 -5.16
C PHE A 220 -0.86 -29.74 -5.53
N LEU A 221 -1.41 -29.37 -6.70
CA LEU A 221 -1.45 -27.98 -7.14
C LEU A 221 -2.21 -27.10 -6.14
N ASP A 222 -3.34 -27.58 -5.62
CA ASP A 222 -4.15 -26.91 -4.60
C ASP A 222 -3.36 -26.61 -3.32
N MET A 223 -2.49 -27.54 -2.92
CA MET A 223 -1.61 -27.33 -1.78
C MET A 223 -0.44 -26.41 -2.14
N CYS A 224 0.11 -26.50 -3.34
CA CYS A 224 1.25 -25.68 -3.75
C CYS A 224 0.91 -24.19 -3.88
N VAL A 225 -0.37 -23.84 -4.02
CA VAL A 225 -0.89 -22.46 -3.88
C VAL A 225 -0.64 -21.87 -2.48
N LEU A 226 -0.61 -22.71 -1.44
CA LEU A 226 -0.43 -22.25 -0.06
C LEU A 226 0.95 -21.68 0.22
N THR A 227 2.00 -22.27 -0.33
CA THR A 227 3.43 -21.95 -0.10
C THR A 227 3.93 -21.96 1.36
N ASP A 228 3.04 -21.91 2.35
CA ASP A 228 3.30 -22.03 3.78
C ASP A 228 2.39 -23.14 4.35
N SER A 229 3.01 -24.23 4.82
CA SER A 229 2.30 -25.40 5.35
C SER A 229 1.40 -25.07 6.53
N ARG A 230 1.67 -23.97 7.24
CA ARG A 230 0.85 -23.54 8.38
C ARG A 230 -0.55 -23.10 7.99
N LEU A 231 -0.78 -22.78 6.71
CA LEU A 231 -2.11 -22.44 6.18
C LEU A 231 -2.99 -23.67 5.91
N CYS A 232 -2.46 -24.88 6.00
CA CYS A 232 -3.25 -26.11 5.82
C CYS A 232 -4.45 -26.17 6.78
N GLY A 233 -4.29 -25.70 8.02
CA GLY A 233 -5.40 -25.59 8.98
C GLY A 233 -6.48 -24.59 8.56
N ASN A 234 -6.10 -23.47 7.91
CA ASN A 234 -7.05 -22.47 7.40
C ASN A 234 -7.89 -23.03 6.24
N LEU A 235 -7.29 -23.78 5.32
CA LEU A 235 -8.06 -24.41 4.23
C LEU A 235 -9.06 -25.43 4.73
N MET A 236 -8.64 -26.26 5.68
CA MET A 236 -9.52 -27.25 6.32
C MET A 236 -10.66 -26.56 7.06
N PHE A 237 -10.36 -25.50 7.81
CA PHE A 237 -11.37 -24.72 8.52
C PHE A 237 -12.40 -24.11 7.57
N ARG A 238 -11.95 -23.58 6.42
CA ARG A 238 -12.82 -22.98 5.40
C ARG A 238 -13.56 -24.02 4.55
N ARG A 239 -13.27 -25.32 4.72
CA ARG A 239 -13.74 -26.40 3.84
C ARG A 239 -13.41 -26.18 2.37
N ALA A 240 -12.42 -25.33 2.11
CA ALA A 240 -11.88 -25.13 0.77
C ALA A 240 -11.38 -26.49 0.24
N PHE A 241 -10.75 -27.23 1.13
CA PHE A 241 -10.20 -28.52 0.83
C PHE A 241 -10.66 -29.48 1.93
N ASN A 242 -11.45 -30.50 1.58
CA ASN A 242 -11.90 -31.51 2.53
C ASN A 242 -11.58 -32.90 1.98
N ARG A 243 -11.62 -33.90 2.87
CA ARG A 243 -11.26 -35.27 2.50
C ARG A 243 -12.19 -35.86 1.44
N SER A 244 -13.49 -35.54 1.47
CA SER A 244 -14.48 -36.11 0.55
C SER A 244 -14.35 -35.53 -0.85
N THR A 245 -14.12 -34.23 -1.01
CA THR A 245 -13.84 -33.56 -2.29
C THR A 245 -12.51 -34.01 -2.86
N PHE A 246 -11.50 -34.19 -2.02
CA PHE A 246 -10.22 -34.73 -2.47
C PHE A 246 -10.32 -36.18 -2.95
N ASN A 247 -10.98 -37.03 -2.17
CA ASN A 247 -11.19 -38.43 -2.56
C ASN A 247 -12.04 -38.54 -3.82
N SER A 248 -13.08 -37.72 -3.97
CA SER A 248 -13.89 -37.71 -5.19
C SER A 248 -13.11 -37.19 -6.39
N MET A 249 -12.21 -36.22 -6.22
CA MET A 249 -11.28 -35.78 -7.26
C MET A 249 -10.36 -36.93 -7.69
N LEU A 250 -9.77 -37.68 -6.76
CA LEU A 250 -8.94 -38.85 -7.07
C LEU A 250 -9.75 -39.96 -7.77
N GLU A 251 -10.94 -40.25 -7.26
CA GLU A 251 -11.82 -41.27 -7.84
C GLU A 251 -12.26 -40.91 -9.26
N ASN A 252 -12.63 -39.65 -9.50
CA ASN A 252 -13.04 -39.16 -10.81
C ASN A 252 -11.89 -39.08 -11.82
N SER A 253 -10.67 -38.77 -11.37
CA SER A 253 -9.51 -38.60 -12.25
C SER A 253 -8.82 -39.92 -12.60
N VAL A 254 -8.78 -40.88 -11.68
CA VAL A 254 -7.97 -42.11 -11.81
C VAL A 254 -8.81 -43.39 -11.73
N GLY A 255 -10.08 -43.29 -11.31
CA GLY A 255 -10.86 -44.46 -10.91
C GLY A 255 -10.28 -45.16 -9.68
N SER A 256 -9.49 -44.45 -8.86
CA SER A 256 -8.83 -45.02 -7.68
C SER A 256 -8.79 -44.01 -6.53
N THR A 257 -8.92 -44.51 -5.31
CA THR A 257 -8.76 -43.73 -4.06
C THR A 257 -7.32 -43.70 -3.55
N LEU A 258 -6.36 -44.19 -4.35
CA LEU A 258 -4.95 -44.24 -3.97
C LEU A 258 -4.35 -42.84 -4.00
N VAL A 259 -3.63 -42.48 -2.94
CA VAL A 259 -2.92 -41.22 -2.85
C VAL A 259 -1.74 -41.18 -3.84
N PRO A 260 -1.30 -39.99 -4.29
CA PRO A 260 -0.19 -39.89 -5.23
C PRO A 260 1.13 -40.49 -4.70
N LEU A 261 1.93 -41.06 -5.61
CA LEU A 261 3.19 -41.76 -5.29
C LEU A 261 4.21 -40.85 -4.61
N ALA A 262 4.21 -39.56 -4.93
CA ALA A 262 5.12 -38.59 -4.32
C ALA A 262 4.95 -38.48 -2.80
N PHE A 263 3.72 -38.66 -2.31
CA PHE A 263 3.42 -38.72 -0.89
C PHE A 263 3.73 -40.09 -0.28
N LEU A 264 3.37 -41.20 -0.97
CA LEU A 264 3.68 -42.56 -0.51
C LEU A 264 5.17 -42.79 -0.32
N ALA A 265 6.00 -42.28 -1.23
CA ALA A 265 7.45 -42.37 -1.13
C ALA A 265 8.04 -41.63 0.11
N ARG A 266 7.22 -40.85 0.84
CA ARG A 266 7.65 -40.08 2.01
C ARG A 266 6.92 -40.45 3.29
N SER A 267 5.69 -40.94 3.19
CA SER A 267 4.83 -41.25 4.32
C SER A 267 4.56 -42.76 4.38
N LEU A 268 5.51 -43.48 4.96
CA LEU A 268 5.46 -44.94 5.09
C LEU A 268 4.21 -45.42 5.85
N ASP A 269 3.73 -44.65 6.82
CA ASP A 269 2.62 -45.05 7.70
C ASP A 269 1.25 -45.08 7.02
N SER A 270 1.15 -44.63 5.76
CA SER A 270 -0.13 -44.41 5.08
C SER A 270 -0.79 -45.68 4.54
N ASN A 271 -0.08 -46.81 4.38
CA ASN A 271 -0.61 -48.05 3.76
C ASN A 271 -1.34 -47.82 2.40
N GLY A 272 -1.06 -46.71 1.69
CA GLY A 272 -1.76 -46.34 0.46
C GLY A 272 -2.96 -45.39 0.63
N TYR A 273 -3.35 -45.07 1.87
CA TYR A 273 -4.52 -44.26 2.20
C TYR A 273 -4.17 -43.01 2.99
N MET A 274 -4.97 -41.96 2.80
CA MET A 274 -4.83 -40.73 3.56
C MET A 274 -5.53 -40.84 4.92
N HIS A 275 -4.75 -40.88 6.00
CA HIS A 275 -5.25 -40.89 7.38
C HIS A 275 -5.28 -39.49 8.00
N ASP A 276 -4.21 -38.71 7.78
CA ASP A 276 -4.08 -37.35 8.28
C ASP A 276 -3.91 -36.39 7.11
N PHE A 277 -4.97 -35.63 6.85
CA PHE A 277 -5.05 -34.72 5.72
C PHE A 277 -4.23 -33.44 5.96
N ILE A 278 -4.09 -33.01 7.22
CA ILE A 278 -3.27 -31.85 7.57
C ILE A 278 -1.82 -32.19 7.31
N LYS A 279 -1.35 -33.35 7.80
CA LYS A 279 0.01 -33.85 7.52
C LYS A 279 0.25 -34.03 6.02
N PHE A 280 -0.74 -34.50 5.27
CA PHE A 280 -0.65 -34.60 3.80
C PHE A 280 -0.41 -33.22 3.17
N CYS A 281 -1.18 -32.22 3.58
CA CYS A 281 -1.01 -30.84 3.11
C CYS A 281 0.35 -30.24 3.52
N GLU A 282 0.78 -30.44 4.76
CA GLU A 282 2.08 -29.97 5.24
C GLU A 282 3.24 -30.62 4.45
N ASP A 283 3.19 -31.93 4.24
CA ASP A 283 4.16 -32.67 3.44
C ASP A 283 4.10 -32.30 1.95
N ALA A 284 2.95 -31.91 1.42
CA ALA A 284 2.86 -31.38 0.08
C ALA A 284 3.62 -30.04 -0.03
N VAL A 285 3.25 -29.08 0.82
CA VAL A 285 3.78 -27.71 0.78
C VAL A 285 5.28 -27.64 1.09
N ASP A 286 5.74 -28.28 2.17
CA ASP A 286 7.11 -28.12 2.64
C ASP A 286 8.12 -28.97 1.84
N LYS A 287 7.62 -30.02 1.18
CA LYS A 287 8.44 -31.18 0.84
C LYS A 287 8.28 -31.58 -0.63
N ILE A 288 7.07 -31.51 -1.20
CA ILE A 288 6.78 -31.91 -2.57
C ILE A 288 6.82 -30.70 -3.52
N CYS A 289 6.10 -29.62 -3.20
CA CYS A 289 6.03 -28.42 -4.05
C CYS A 289 7.42 -27.83 -4.36
N PRO A 290 8.35 -27.65 -3.40
CA PRO A 290 9.68 -27.09 -3.69
C PRO A 290 10.55 -27.97 -4.61
N ARG A 291 10.19 -29.27 -4.76
CA ARG A 291 10.83 -30.19 -5.69
C ARG A 291 10.21 -30.17 -7.08
N MET A 292 8.91 -29.86 -7.20
CA MET A 292 8.23 -29.70 -8.49
C MET A 292 8.62 -28.39 -9.17
N PHE A 293 8.71 -27.31 -8.39
CA PHE A 293 8.89 -25.96 -8.90
C PHE A 293 10.35 -25.49 -8.89
N THR A 294 10.62 -24.38 -9.56
CA THR A 294 11.97 -23.84 -9.68
C THR A 294 12.37 -22.97 -8.48
N VAL A 295 13.54 -22.32 -8.57
CA VAL A 295 13.98 -21.32 -7.59
C VAL A 295 13.01 -20.12 -7.57
N HIS A 296 12.32 -19.82 -8.66
CA HIS A 296 11.36 -18.72 -8.73
C HIS A 296 10.21 -18.90 -7.73
N TYR A 297 9.63 -20.10 -7.65
CA TYR A 297 8.62 -20.44 -6.64
C TYR A 297 9.13 -20.26 -5.20
N GLN A 298 10.39 -20.63 -4.94
CA GLN A 298 10.99 -20.48 -3.61
C GLN A 298 11.23 -19.02 -3.24
N MET A 299 11.68 -18.19 -4.20
CA MET A 299 11.80 -16.74 -4.01
C MET A 299 10.43 -16.11 -3.75
N TRP A 300 9.43 -16.47 -4.55
CA TRP A 300 8.04 -16.01 -4.37
C TRP A 300 7.51 -16.37 -2.98
N ALA A 301 7.72 -17.61 -2.52
CA ALA A 301 7.31 -18.04 -1.17
C ALA A 301 8.06 -17.28 -0.07
N ALA A 302 9.34 -16.96 -0.27
CA ALA A 302 10.14 -16.19 0.67
C ALA A 302 9.68 -14.72 0.74
N GLU A 303 9.42 -14.08 -0.40
CA GLU A 303 8.89 -12.71 -0.49
C GLU A 303 7.50 -12.60 0.16
N ARG A 304 6.62 -13.58 -0.11
CA ARG A 304 5.32 -13.69 0.58
C ARG A 304 5.50 -13.76 2.10
N LYS A 305 6.42 -14.61 2.57
CA LYS A 305 6.69 -14.76 4.00
C LYS A 305 7.23 -13.48 4.64
N GLU A 306 8.05 -12.72 3.92
CA GLU A 306 8.53 -11.41 4.36
C GLU A 306 7.38 -10.40 4.44
N LEU A 307 6.55 -10.32 3.40
CA LEU A 307 5.43 -9.38 3.31
C LEU A 307 4.35 -9.65 4.38
N CYS A 308 3.94 -10.92 4.55
CA CYS A 308 2.91 -11.32 5.51
C CYS A 308 3.43 -11.32 6.96
N GLY A 309 4.74 -11.37 7.16
CA GLY A 309 5.38 -11.32 8.46
C GLY A 309 5.20 -12.60 9.28
N LYS A 310 5.36 -12.47 10.60
CA LYS A 310 5.29 -13.63 11.50
C LYS A 310 3.83 -14.08 11.67
N PRO A 311 3.53 -15.37 11.47
CA PRO A 311 2.21 -15.90 11.74
C PRO A 311 1.98 -16.07 13.24
N SER A 312 0.75 -15.82 13.65
CA SER A 312 0.20 -16.10 14.96
C SER A 312 -0.77 -17.27 14.83
N THR A 313 -0.56 -18.33 15.61
CA THR A 313 -1.42 -19.52 15.60
C THR A 313 -2.54 -19.36 16.62
N LYS A 314 -3.79 -19.57 16.20
CA LYS A 314 -4.95 -19.67 17.07
C LYS A 314 -5.57 -21.06 16.92
N LEU A 315 -5.99 -21.64 18.04
CA LEU A 315 -6.80 -22.86 18.01
C LEU A 315 -8.24 -22.48 17.75
N VAL A 316 -8.80 -23.00 16.68
CA VAL A 316 -10.20 -22.77 16.29
C VAL A 316 -10.92 -24.11 16.32
N SER A 317 -12.03 -24.14 17.05
CA SER A 317 -12.88 -25.33 17.09
C SER A 317 -13.82 -25.33 15.90
N LEU A 318 -13.88 -26.44 15.16
CA LEU A 318 -14.91 -26.65 14.16
C LEU A 318 -16.29 -26.72 14.85
N PRO A 319 -17.32 -26.06 14.31
CA PRO A 319 -18.66 -26.16 14.88
C PRO A 319 -19.22 -27.58 14.71
N ASP A 320 -20.02 -28.03 15.69
CA ASP A 320 -20.42 -29.45 15.81
C ASP A 320 -21.25 -29.95 14.61
N ASN A 321 -21.94 -29.05 13.91
CA ASN A 321 -22.70 -29.37 12.69
C ASN A 321 -21.81 -29.70 11.47
N ILE A 322 -20.49 -29.55 11.59
CA ILE A 322 -19.53 -29.82 10.52
C ILE A 322 -18.89 -31.20 10.63
N ILE A 323 -19.01 -31.84 11.80
CA ILE A 323 -18.35 -33.11 12.08
C ILE A 323 -19.21 -34.24 11.51
N GLU A 324 -18.97 -34.61 10.24
CA GLU A 324 -19.70 -35.69 9.57
C GLU A 324 -19.11 -37.07 9.88
N THR A 325 -17.79 -37.15 10.01
CA THR A 325 -17.09 -38.42 10.24
C THR A 325 -16.34 -38.45 11.58
N PRO A 326 -16.08 -39.64 12.16
CA PRO A 326 -15.23 -39.78 13.35
C PRO A 326 -13.81 -39.22 13.14
N ALA A 327 -13.32 -39.19 11.89
CA ALA A 327 -12.04 -38.59 11.57
C ALA A 327 -12.09 -37.05 11.66
N ASP A 328 -13.22 -36.43 11.32
CA ASP A 328 -13.42 -34.99 11.50
C ASP A 328 -13.46 -34.63 12.99
N ALA A 329 -13.96 -35.53 13.84
CA ALA A 329 -13.98 -35.35 15.28
C ALA A 329 -12.56 -35.32 15.90
N LEU A 330 -11.61 -36.06 15.32
CA LEU A 330 -10.19 -35.99 15.71
C LEU A 330 -9.57 -34.62 15.37
N ASN A 331 -10.10 -33.96 14.33
CA ASN A 331 -9.67 -32.64 13.89
C ASN A 331 -10.56 -31.51 14.43
N LYS A 332 -11.32 -31.75 15.50
CA LYS A 332 -12.23 -30.76 16.08
C LYS A 332 -11.53 -29.44 16.42
N GLN A 333 -10.25 -29.49 16.81
CA GLN A 333 -9.43 -28.30 17.02
C GLN A 333 -8.42 -28.17 15.88
N LEU A 334 -8.61 -27.16 15.03
CA LEU A 334 -7.68 -26.82 13.98
C LEU A 334 -6.77 -25.68 14.43
N ARG A 335 -5.51 -25.76 14.02
CA ARG A 335 -4.59 -24.63 14.14
C ARG A 335 -4.84 -23.69 12.97
N SER A 336 -5.58 -22.63 13.21
CA SER A 336 -5.67 -21.52 12.27
C SER A 336 -4.48 -20.59 12.45
N VAL A 337 -4.01 -20.02 11.36
CA VAL A 337 -2.91 -19.07 11.35
C VAL A 337 -3.41 -17.73 10.87
N GLU A 338 -3.04 -16.68 11.59
CA GLU A 338 -3.27 -15.29 11.18
C GLU A 338 -1.92 -14.59 11.01
N PHE A 339 -1.77 -13.83 9.93
CA PHE A 339 -0.51 -13.11 9.67
C PHE A 339 -0.50 -11.71 10.31
N GLY A 340 0.52 -11.43 11.13
CA GLY A 340 0.61 -10.17 11.87
C GLY A 340 0.71 -8.91 11.00
N SER A 341 1.36 -8.98 9.83
CA SER A 341 1.42 -7.83 8.90
C SER A 341 0.08 -7.58 8.23
N TYR A 342 -0.67 -8.63 7.93
CA TYR A 342 -2.03 -8.55 7.39
C TYR A 342 -2.97 -7.85 8.38
N LEU A 343 -3.01 -8.31 9.64
CA LEU A 343 -3.84 -7.70 10.70
C LEU A 343 -3.51 -6.21 10.90
N LYS A 344 -2.22 -5.85 10.82
CA LYS A 344 -1.81 -4.43 10.92
C LYS A 344 -2.28 -3.57 9.76
N ILE A 345 -2.46 -4.12 8.57
CA ILE A 345 -2.86 -3.32 7.41
C ILE A 345 -4.37 -3.32 7.29
N VAL A 346 -5.01 -4.49 7.31
CA VAL A 346 -6.46 -4.59 7.15
C VAL A 346 -7.15 -4.14 8.43
N ASP A 347 -6.91 -4.81 9.57
CA ASP A 347 -7.67 -4.52 10.79
C ASP A 347 -7.34 -3.14 11.37
N VAL A 348 -6.11 -2.62 11.22
CA VAL A 348 -5.79 -1.28 11.75
C VAL A 348 -6.05 -0.18 10.72
N GLN A 349 -5.71 -0.35 9.44
CA GLN A 349 -5.85 0.78 8.49
C GLN A 349 -7.26 0.93 7.94
N MET A 350 -8.04 -0.15 7.88
CA MET A 350 -9.45 -0.11 7.46
C MET A 350 -10.42 0.14 8.63
N ASP A 351 -9.93 0.12 9.87
CA ASP A 351 -10.74 0.44 11.03
C ASP A 351 -11.28 1.87 10.92
N PRO A 352 -12.61 2.07 11.05
CA PRO A 352 -13.21 3.39 11.11
C PRO A 352 -12.56 4.31 12.13
N GLN A 353 -12.05 3.79 13.25
CA GLN A 353 -11.36 4.61 14.26
C GLN A 353 -10.04 5.17 13.73
N PHE A 354 -9.24 4.35 13.03
CA PHE A 354 -8.00 4.81 12.41
C PHE A 354 -8.26 5.79 11.27
N LEU A 355 -9.30 5.56 10.47
CA LEU A 355 -9.69 6.51 9.41
C LEU A 355 -10.12 7.86 10.01
N ALA A 356 -10.94 7.85 11.07
CA ALA A 356 -11.32 9.07 11.78
C ALA A 356 -10.10 9.79 12.36
N PHE A 357 -9.16 9.04 12.94
CA PHE A 357 -7.89 9.59 13.43
C PHE A 357 -7.05 10.18 12.29
N MET A 358 -7.00 9.52 11.12
CA MET A 358 -6.31 10.02 9.94
C MET A 358 -6.91 11.35 9.44
N VAL A 359 -8.24 11.43 9.36
CA VAL A 359 -8.96 12.66 9.00
C VAL A 359 -8.64 13.77 10.01
N LEU A 360 -8.62 13.47 11.30
CA LEU A 360 -8.26 14.43 12.34
C LEU A 360 -6.84 14.97 12.16
N MET A 361 -5.86 14.09 11.95
CA MET A 361 -4.46 14.50 11.74
C MET A 361 -4.27 15.31 10.45
N MET A 362 -5.04 15.00 9.40
CA MET A 362 -5.07 15.79 8.15
C MET A 362 -5.67 17.18 8.37
N ILE A 363 -6.71 17.29 9.20
CA ILE A 363 -7.27 18.60 9.60
C ILE A 363 -6.24 19.39 10.41
N VAL A 364 -5.58 18.77 11.40
CA VAL A 364 -4.52 19.41 12.19
C VAL A 364 -3.40 19.90 11.26
N TRP A 365 -2.94 19.06 10.34
CA TRP A 365 -1.94 19.43 9.35
C TRP A 365 -2.34 20.64 8.50
N SER A 366 -3.58 20.65 8.02
CA SER A 366 -4.10 21.75 7.21
C SER A 366 -4.28 23.03 8.01
N LEU A 367 -4.70 22.92 9.28
CA LEU A 367 -4.74 24.05 10.21
C LEU A 367 -3.33 24.59 10.51
N SER A 368 -2.32 23.73 10.60
CA SER A 368 -0.92 24.16 10.74
C SER A 368 -0.42 24.91 9.50
N CYS A 369 -0.89 24.54 8.31
CA CYS A 369 -0.56 25.26 7.07
C CYS A 369 -1.34 26.57 6.89
N TRP A 370 -2.46 26.74 7.61
CA TRP A 370 -3.40 27.84 7.40
C TRP A 370 -2.78 29.24 7.58
N PRO A 371 -1.99 29.53 8.64
CA PRO A 371 -1.36 30.84 8.81
C PRO A 371 -0.49 31.24 7.61
N GLU A 372 0.24 30.29 7.05
CA GLU A 372 1.11 30.52 5.89
C GLU A 372 0.30 30.82 4.62
N VAL A 373 -0.80 30.10 4.40
CA VAL A 373 -1.74 30.37 3.30
C VAL A 373 -2.37 31.76 3.44
N VAL A 374 -2.78 32.14 4.65
CA VAL A 374 -3.33 33.47 4.94
C VAL A 374 -2.33 34.56 4.61
N LEU A 375 -1.08 34.40 5.07
CA LEU A 375 -0.01 35.36 4.86
C LEU A 375 0.28 35.53 3.37
N ILE A 376 0.41 34.42 2.62
CA ILE A 376 0.63 34.45 1.17
C ILE A 376 -0.55 35.14 0.45
N ALA A 377 -1.79 34.84 0.84
CA ALA A 377 -2.98 35.43 0.25
C ALA A 377 -3.09 36.94 0.53
N GLN A 378 -2.77 37.38 1.75
CA GLN A 378 -2.68 38.81 2.10
C GLN A 378 -1.60 39.52 1.28
N TRP A 379 -0.41 38.91 1.15
CA TRP A 379 0.66 39.45 0.30
C TRP A 379 0.23 39.62 -1.16
N TRP A 380 -0.43 38.60 -1.74
CA TRP A 380 -1.01 38.71 -3.08
C TRP A 380 -2.05 39.83 -3.16
N ARG A 381 -2.91 39.95 -2.15
CA ARG A 381 -3.96 40.98 -2.10
C ARG A 381 -3.40 42.40 -2.03
N VAL A 382 -2.38 42.63 -1.20
CA VAL A 382 -1.67 43.93 -1.13
C VAL A 382 -1.00 44.22 -2.47
N PHE A 383 -0.31 43.24 -3.03
CA PHE A 383 0.47 43.44 -4.25
C PHE A 383 -0.40 43.74 -5.49
N VAL A 384 -1.55 43.09 -5.62
CA VAL A 384 -2.54 43.38 -6.68
C VAL A 384 -3.19 44.75 -6.46
N GLY A 385 -3.35 45.19 -5.20
CA GLY A 385 -3.96 46.47 -4.86
C GLY A 385 -3.04 47.71 -4.99
N VAL A 386 -1.73 47.56 -4.86
CA VAL A 386 -0.75 48.67 -4.91
C VAL A 386 -0.38 49.03 -6.37
N LEU A 387 -1.39 49.28 -7.22
CA LEU A 387 -1.21 49.59 -8.63
C LEU A 387 -1.03 51.08 -8.94
N GLU A 388 -1.28 51.98 -7.99
CA GLU A 388 -1.09 53.43 -8.19
C GLU A 388 0.28 53.92 -7.69
N GLU A 389 0.93 54.76 -8.50
CA GLU A 389 2.20 55.44 -8.22
C GLU A 389 2.06 56.36 -6.99
N THR A 390 2.18 55.81 -5.79
CA THR A 390 2.27 56.61 -4.58
C THR A 390 3.66 57.25 -4.48
N THR A 391 3.69 58.57 -4.32
CA THR A 391 4.91 59.39 -4.26
C THR A 391 5.65 59.27 -2.93
N ILE A 392 6.96 59.48 -2.98
CA ILE A 392 7.94 59.37 -1.89
C ILE A 392 7.68 60.41 -0.78
N PHE A 393 7.69 60.00 0.48
CA PHE A 393 7.89 60.91 1.63
C PHE A 393 9.12 60.48 2.44
N GLU A 394 9.97 61.46 2.73
CA GLU A 394 11.09 61.35 3.67
C GLU A 394 10.56 61.24 5.10
N ALA A 395 11.25 60.47 5.95
CA ALA A 395 10.98 60.44 7.38
C ALA A 395 11.14 61.87 7.94
N ALA A 396 10.02 62.50 8.30
CA ALA A 396 9.99 63.83 8.89
C ALA A 396 10.51 63.75 10.34
N SER A 397 11.83 63.88 10.49
CA SER A 397 12.55 64.00 11.77
C SER A 397 12.52 62.78 12.71
N GLU A 398 13.55 62.68 13.54
CA GLU A 398 13.77 61.60 14.51
C GLU A 398 12.71 61.55 15.65
N GLN A 399 11.77 62.51 15.68
CA GLN A 399 10.74 62.66 16.72
C GLN A 399 9.37 62.06 16.37
N GLU A 400 9.04 61.81 15.10
CA GLU A 400 7.78 61.14 14.73
C GLU A 400 7.95 59.61 14.69
N ARG A 401 7.23 58.92 15.59
CA ARG A 401 7.39 57.47 15.87
C ARG A 401 6.85 56.53 14.78
N THR A 402 6.35 57.03 13.66
CA THR A 402 5.70 56.22 12.63
C THR A 402 6.46 56.28 11.31
N VAL A 403 7.03 55.15 10.90
CA VAL A 403 7.70 55.00 9.60
C VAL A 403 6.65 54.63 8.56
N THR A 404 6.33 55.55 7.64
CA THR A 404 5.45 55.26 6.50
C THR A 404 6.28 54.76 5.32
N ALA A 405 5.84 53.67 4.69
CA ALA A 405 6.56 53.03 3.60
C ALA A 405 6.42 53.84 2.29
N GLY A 406 7.55 54.10 1.61
CA GLY A 406 7.57 54.82 0.33
C GLY A 406 7.27 53.96 -0.91
N SER A 407 7.30 54.59 -2.08
CA SER A 407 7.05 53.98 -3.39
C SER A 407 7.96 52.76 -3.67
N ILE A 408 7.40 51.67 -4.18
CA ILE A 408 8.15 50.46 -4.54
C ILE A 408 8.65 50.56 -5.99
N SER A 409 9.97 50.54 -6.20
CA SER A 409 10.57 50.50 -7.55
C SER A 409 10.07 49.30 -8.35
N LEU A 410 9.84 49.45 -9.67
CA LEU A 410 9.41 48.35 -10.55
C LEU A 410 10.34 47.12 -10.50
N LYS A 411 11.65 47.33 -10.34
CA LYS A 411 12.61 46.23 -10.17
C LYS A 411 12.37 45.46 -8.88
N HIS A 412 12.13 46.20 -7.80
CA HIS A 412 11.79 45.61 -6.51
C HIS A 412 10.45 44.88 -6.60
N ARG A 413 9.44 45.51 -7.19
CA ARG A 413 8.13 44.93 -7.49
C ARG A 413 8.24 43.56 -8.18
N ARG A 414 9.07 43.44 -9.22
CA ARG A 414 9.34 42.15 -9.90
C ARG A 414 9.99 41.12 -8.99
N PHE A 415 10.93 41.53 -8.14
CA PHE A 415 11.58 40.65 -7.17
C PHE A 415 10.58 40.13 -6.10
N ILE A 416 9.71 40.99 -5.59
CA ILE A 416 8.63 40.60 -4.66
C ILE A 416 7.75 39.53 -5.29
N VAL A 417 7.25 39.76 -6.52
CA VAL A 417 6.39 38.79 -7.22
C VAL A 417 7.09 37.46 -7.40
N MET A 418 8.34 37.48 -7.85
CA MET A 418 9.10 36.25 -8.06
C MET A 418 9.23 35.46 -6.77
N THR A 419 9.57 36.13 -5.67
CA THR A 419 9.70 35.50 -4.34
C THR A 419 8.35 34.95 -3.86
N LEU A 420 7.27 35.72 -4.03
CA LEU A 420 5.93 35.32 -3.63
C LEU A 420 5.40 34.15 -4.47
N CYS A 421 5.69 34.11 -5.77
CA CYS A 421 5.38 32.98 -6.65
C CYS A 421 6.09 31.71 -6.16
N VAL A 422 7.40 31.77 -5.92
CA VAL A 422 8.16 30.61 -5.43
C VAL A 422 7.61 30.15 -4.08
N ARG A 423 7.35 31.08 -3.15
CA ARG A 423 6.75 30.77 -1.85
C ARG A 423 5.37 30.11 -1.98
N THR A 424 4.53 30.59 -2.90
CA THR A 424 3.22 30.01 -3.19
C THR A 424 3.35 28.58 -3.71
N VAL A 425 4.31 28.33 -4.61
CA VAL A 425 4.59 26.99 -5.13
C VAL A 425 5.08 26.06 -4.00
N ILE A 426 6.04 26.50 -3.19
CA ILE A 426 6.54 25.72 -2.05
C ILE A 426 5.41 25.39 -1.09
N CYS A 427 4.62 26.38 -0.66
CA CYS A 427 3.48 26.18 0.24
C CYS A 427 2.47 25.18 -0.34
N SER A 428 2.10 25.33 -1.61
CA SER A 428 1.17 24.43 -2.28
C SER A 428 1.71 22.99 -2.36
N CYS A 429 2.99 22.83 -2.72
CA CYS A 429 3.65 21.54 -2.77
C CYS A 429 3.77 20.91 -1.38
N THR A 430 4.09 21.68 -0.35
CA THR A 430 4.18 21.20 1.04
C THR A 430 2.82 20.72 1.53
N ILE A 431 1.74 21.48 1.31
CA ILE A 431 0.38 21.05 1.65
C ILE A 431 0.02 19.74 0.95
N GLY A 432 0.23 19.67 -0.37
CA GLY A 432 -0.10 18.48 -1.16
C GLY A 432 0.72 17.25 -0.80
N LEU A 433 2.05 17.38 -0.74
CA LEU A 433 2.95 16.27 -0.40
C LEU A 433 2.77 15.85 1.06
N GLY A 434 2.59 16.78 1.99
CA GLY A 434 2.31 16.47 3.39
C GLY A 434 1.01 15.69 3.56
N SER A 435 -0.03 16.08 2.81
CA SER A 435 -1.31 15.35 2.76
C SER A 435 -1.14 13.92 2.24
N VAL A 436 -0.38 13.73 1.15
CA VAL A 436 -0.09 12.39 0.60
C VAL A 436 0.75 11.55 1.55
N TRP A 437 1.72 12.15 2.25
CA TRP A 437 2.56 11.45 3.22
C TRP A 437 1.77 10.96 4.44
N LEU A 438 0.89 11.82 4.99
CA LEU A 438 -0.01 11.43 6.08
C LEU A 438 -1.01 10.37 5.63
N ALA A 439 -1.61 10.54 4.46
CA ALA A 439 -2.53 9.56 3.89
C ALA A 439 -1.89 8.17 3.77
N ARG A 440 -0.57 8.09 3.49
CA ARG A 440 0.16 6.83 3.35
C ARG A 440 0.69 6.23 4.66
N SER A 441 0.55 6.92 5.79
CA SER A 441 0.97 6.40 7.08
C SER A 441 0.12 5.18 7.47
N GLY A 442 0.78 4.16 8.04
CA GLY A 442 0.19 2.85 8.28
C GLY A 442 -0.07 2.51 9.75
N SER A 443 0.29 3.41 10.66
CA SER A 443 0.07 3.24 12.11
C SER A 443 -0.14 4.57 12.81
N TYR A 444 -0.78 4.55 13.98
CA TYR A 444 -1.06 5.75 14.80
C TYR A 444 0.23 6.50 15.16
N ASN A 445 1.25 5.78 15.66
CA ASN A 445 2.52 6.37 16.08
C ASN A 445 3.23 7.08 14.93
N GLU A 446 3.25 6.43 13.76
CA GLU A 446 3.83 6.99 12.57
C GLU A 446 3.11 8.24 12.10
N LEU A 447 1.77 8.23 12.10
CA LEU A 447 0.97 9.38 11.69
C LEU A 447 1.22 10.60 12.60
N ILE A 448 1.31 10.39 13.91
CA ILE A 448 1.64 11.44 14.89
C ILE A 448 3.04 11.99 14.64
N LEU A 449 4.04 11.12 14.57
CA LEU A 449 5.44 11.52 14.35
C LEU A 449 5.61 12.26 13.03
N ASN A 450 4.94 11.80 11.97
CA ASN A 450 4.95 12.44 10.66
C ASN A 450 4.29 13.82 10.71
N THR A 451 3.16 13.97 11.39
CA THR A 451 2.50 15.28 11.50
C THR A 451 3.36 16.28 12.28
N LEU A 452 3.96 15.85 13.40
CA LEU A 452 4.86 16.68 14.19
C LEU A 452 6.10 17.11 13.42
N ALA A 453 6.74 16.16 12.71
CA ALA A 453 7.92 16.44 11.89
C ALA A 453 7.62 17.46 10.78
N MET A 454 6.47 17.34 10.12
CA MET A 454 6.08 18.31 9.10
C MET A 454 5.72 19.67 9.69
N GLY A 455 5.12 19.73 10.88
CA GLY A 455 4.89 20.98 11.60
C GLY A 455 6.21 21.72 11.89
N PHE A 456 7.27 20.99 12.26
CA PHE A 456 8.60 21.57 12.40
C PHE A 456 9.15 22.13 11.07
N VAL A 457 8.94 21.41 9.96
CA VAL A 457 9.38 21.87 8.62
C VAL A 457 8.68 23.16 8.21
N LEU A 458 7.39 23.32 8.52
CA LEU A 458 6.65 24.56 8.24
C LEU A 458 7.22 25.77 8.98
N ASN A 459 7.67 25.59 10.23
CA ASN A 459 8.16 26.68 11.07
C ASN A 459 9.68 26.93 10.93
N LEU A 460 10.35 26.22 10.02
CA LEU A 460 11.81 26.28 9.90
C LEU A 460 12.30 27.67 9.49
N ASP A 461 11.54 28.37 8.65
CA ASP A 461 11.87 29.72 8.20
C ASP A 461 11.73 30.76 9.31
N GLU A 462 10.71 30.64 10.16
CA GLU A 462 10.54 31.46 11.37
C GLU A 462 11.70 31.23 12.36
N ILE A 463 12.11 29.98 12.57
CA ILE A 463 13.25 29.65 13.43
C ILE A 463 14.54 30.23 12.85
N LEU A 464 14.76 30.09 11.53
CA LEU A 464 15.92 30.64 10.84
C LEU A 464 15.93 32.17 10.92
N PHE A 465 14.77 32.81 10.75
CA PHE A 465 14.61 34.25 10.93
C PHE A 465 14.99 34.67 12.34
N ALA A 466 14.42 33.98 13.34
CA ALA A 466 14.60 34.30 14.73
C ALA A 466 16.08 34.21 15.13
N ALA A 467 16.82 33.25 14.58
CA ALA A 467 18.24 33.05 14.84
C ALA A 467 19.14 34.04 14.09
N VAL A 468 18.88 34.33 12.81
CA VAL A 468 19.81 35.08 11.95
C VAL A 468 19.59 36.60 12.03
N VAL A 469 18.37 37.07 12.25
CA VAL A 469 18.07 38.51 12.16
C VAL A 469 18.32 39.22 13.49
N PRO A 470 19.17 40.29 13.50
CA PRO A 470 19.47 41.04 14.72
C PRO A 470 18.24 41.66 15.38
N LEU A 471 18.21 41.70 16.72
CA LEU A 471 17.10 42.24 17.52
C LEU A 471 16.72 43.69 17.13
N SER A 472 17.69 44.52 16.75
CA SER A 472 17.45 45.90 16.30
C SER A 472 16.52 45.96 15.09
N ARG A 473 16.60 44.98 14.18
CA ARG A 473 15.74 44.89 13.00
C ARG A 473 14.36 44.36 13.33
N LYS A 474 14.25 43.39 14.24
CA LYS A 474 12.95 42.93 14.75
C LYS A 474 12.18 44.09 15.39
N LYS A 475 12.86 44.91 16.22
CA LYS A 475 12.28 46.14 16.80
C LYS A 475 11.81 47.15 15.76
N TRP A 476 12.53 47.27 14.65
CA TRP A 476 12.13 48.16 13.55
C TRP A 476 10.92 47.61 12.79
N ASN A 477 10.90 46.32 12.49
CA ASN A 477 9.77 45.67 11.80
C ASN A 477 8.47 45.81 12.61
N ARG A 478 8.56 45.69 13.95
CA ARG A 478 7.43 45.96 14.86
C ARG A 478 6.92 47.40 14.85
N ARG A 479 7.75 48.36 14.42
CA ARG A 479 7.39 49.79 14.32
C ARG A 479 6.93 50.19 12.92
N ALA A 480 7.14 49.33 11.91
CA ALA A 480 6.69 49.61 10.57
C ALA A 480 5.16 49.57 10.54
N GLY A 481 4.53 50.60 9.99
CA GLY A 481 3.07 50.65 9.83
C GLY A 481 2.60 49.51 8.91
N ALA A 482 1.38 49.02 9.16
CA ALA A 482 0.80 48.00 8.32
C ALA A 482 0.55 48.51 6.89
N LEU A 483 0.73 47.65 5.89
CA LEU A 483 0.53 48.00 4.49
C LEU A 483 -0.95 47.88 4.14
N VAL A 484 -1.56 48.98 3.68
CA VAL A 484 -2.99 49.03 3.34
C VAL A 484 -3.17 48.91 1.82
N ALA A 485 -3.90 47.90 1.38
CA ALA A 485 -4.24 47.67 -0.02
C ALA A 485 -5.41 48.57 -0.47
N ALA A 486 -5.36 49.07 -1.71
CA ALA A 486 -6.50 49.75 -2.32
C ALA A 486 -7.74 48.84 -2.33
N PRO A 487 -8.96 49.38 -2.09
CA PRO A 487 -10.18 48.59 -2.02
C PRO A 487 -10.50 47.92 -3.37
N ASN A 488 -10.75 46.61 -3.36
CA ASN A 488 -11.16 45.85 -4.54
C ASN A 488 -12.32 44.93 -4.14
N ARG A 489 -13.55 45.28 -4.57
CA ARG A 489 -14.77 44.58 -4.15
C ARG A 489 -14.74 43.08 -4.43
N PHE A 490 -14.20 42.67 -5.57
CA PHE A 490 -14.15 41.27 -5.97
C PHE A 490 -13.14 40.48 -5.13
N ALA A 491 -11.88 40.95 -5.09
CA ALA A 491 -10.82 40.30 -4.32
C ALA A 491 -11.12 40.28 -2.81
N ASP A 492 -11.68 41.37 -2.28
CA ASP A 492 -12.11 41.46 -0.88
C ASP A 492 -13.27 40.49 -0.59
N GLY A 493 -14.22 40.36 -1.51
CA GLY A 493 -15.34 39.41 -1.38
C GLY A 493 -14.87 37.96 -1.35
N VAL A 494 -13.96 37.58 -2.26
CA VAL A 494 -13.34 36.26 -2.31
C VAL A 494 -12.56 35.98 -1.03
N MET A 495 -11.69 36.90 -0.60
CA MET A 495 -10.92 36.76 0.63
C MET A 495 -11.82 36.65 1.86
N ARG A 496 -12.87 37.47 1.98
CA ARG A 496 -13.82 37.33 3.11
C ARG A 496 -14.49 35.97 3.09
N PHE A 497 -14.98 35.52 1.94
CA PHE A 497 -15.65 34.23 1.84
C PHE A 497 -14.76 33.07 2.31
N PHE A 498 -13.51 33.01 1.83
CA PHE A 498 -12.58 31.94 2.20
C PHE A 498 -11.99 32.10 3.61
N MET A 499 -11.78 33.34 4.08
CA MET A 499 -10.92 33.62 5.23
C MET A 499 -11.65 34.11 6.47
N SER A 500 -12.86 34.68 6.38
CA SER A 500 -13.58 35.21 7.54
C SER A 500 -14.60 34.23 8.12
N GLY A 501 -15.21 33.38 7.30
CA GLY A 501 -16.21 32.42 7.77
C GLY A 501 -15.59 31.16 8.35
N ALA A 502 -16.05 30.72 9.53
CA ALA A 502 -15.72 29.40 10.06
C ALA A 502 -16.07 28.27 9.06
N VAL A 503 -17.17 28.44 8.32
CA VAL A 503 -17.58 27.53 7.24
C VAL A 503 -16.59 27.54 6.08
N GLY A 504 -16.17 28.73 5.62
CA GLY A 504 -15.20 28.87 4.53
C GLY A 504 -13.85 28.25 4.87
N LYS A 505 -13.34 28.52 6.07
CA LYS A 505 -12.10 27.89 6.59
C LYS A 505 -12.20 26.38 6.65
N THR A 506 -13.29 25.87 7.24
CA THR A 506 -13.52 24.43 7.38
C THR A 506 -13.63 23.76 6.01
N MET A 507 -14.40 24.32 5.06
CA MET A 507 -14.53 23.74 3.72
C MET A 507 -13.22 23.75 2.95
N PHE A 508 -12.45 24.84 3.01
CA PHE A 508 -11.16 24.96 2.33
C PHE A 508 -10.13 23.96 2.87
N ILE A 509 -10.21 23.62 4.16
CA ILE A 509 -9.33 22.64 4.81
C ILE A 509 -9.84 21.21 4.56
N ALA A 510 -11.11 20.94 4.81
CA ALA A 510 -11.67 19.60 4.82
C ALA A 510 -11.77 19.00 3.40
N LEU A 511 -12.13 19.81 2.39
CA LEU A 511 -12.39 19.29 1.04
C LEU A 511 -11.12 18.76 0.36
N PRO A 512 -9.98 19.46 0.36
CA PRO A 512 -8.73 18.91 -0.16
C PRO A 512 -8.23 17.70 0.65
N CYS A 513 -8.38 17.71 1.98
CA CYS A 513 -8.03 16.56 2.82
C CYS A 513 -8.83 15.32 2.41
N TYR A 514 -10.15 15.46 2.29
CA TYR A 514 -11.03 14.40 1.87
C TYR A 514 -10.71 13.93 0.45
N ALA A 515 -10.47 14.85 -0.49
CA ALA A 515 -10.12 14.52 -1.86
C ALA A 515 -8.80 13.72 -1.94
N VAL A 516 -7.76 14.11 -1.19
CA VAL A 516 -6.48 13.37 -1.16
C VAL A 516 -6.64 12.00 -0.52
N LEU A 517 -7.39 11.90 0.59
CA LEU A 517 -7.67 10.61 1.24
C LEU A 517 -8.47 9.69 0.31
N PHE A 518 -9.55 10.20 -0.26
CA PHE A 518 -10.39 9.47 -1.21
C PHE A 518 -9.57 9.02 -2.43
N TRP A 519 -8.73 9.89 -2.98
CA TRP A 519 -7.84 9.56 -4.09
C TRP A 519 -6.83 8.46 -3.73
N ASP A 520 -6.11 8.55 -2.60
CA ASP A 520 -5.14 7.52 -2.19
C ASP A 520 -5.82 6.19 -1.84
N TRP A 521 -7.09 6.25 -1.40
CA TRP A 521 -7.89 5.09 -1.07
C TRP A 521 -8.40 4.34 -2.29
N THR A 522 -8.99 5.07 -3.24
CA THR A 522 -9.76 4.52 -4.37
C THR A 522 -9.00 4.38 -5.67
N ARG A 523 -7.85 5.05 -5.83
CA ARG A 523 -7.04 4.89 -7.04
C ARG A 523 -6.57 3.43 -7.19
N TYR A 524 -6.33 3.04 -8.43
CA TYR A 524 -5.71 1.75 -8.75
C TYR A 524 -4.40 1.57 -7.96
N GLN A 525 -4.25 0.42 -7.29
CA GLN A 525 -3.15 0.11 -6.36
C GLN A 525 -3.12 1.02 -5.12
N GLY A 526 -4.27 1.60 -4.76
CA GLY A 526 -4.49 2.40 -3.56
C GLY A 526 -4.43 1.59 -2.28
N LYS A 527 -4.90 2.15 -1.17
CA LYS A 527 -4.98 1.42 0.11
C LYS A 527 -5.94 0.24 0.05
N PHE A 528 -7.10 0.42 -0.59
CA PHE A 528 -8.12 -0.62 -0.68
C PHE A 528 -7.62 -1.83 -1.48
N ASP A 529 -7.11 -1.59 -2.69
CA ASP A 529 -6.53 -2.65 -3.53
C ASP A 529 -5.38 -3.38 -2.82
N ARG A 530 -4.50 -2.67 -2.12
CA ARG A 530 -3.40 -3.31 -1.36
C ARG A 530 -3.91 -4.18 -0.21
N ALA A 531 -4.97 -3.77 0.48
CA ALA A 531 -5.59 -4.59 1.52
C ALA A 531 -6.20 -5.87 0.93
N LEU A 532 -6.92 -5.77 -0.19
CA LEU A 532 -7.45 -6.94 -0.91
C LEU A 532 -6.33 -7.87 -1.39
N ALA A 533 -5.21 -7.31 -1.86
CA ALA A 533 -4.06 -8.11 -2.24
C ALA A 533 -3.39 -8.82 -1.08
N LEU A 534 -3.25 -8.16 0.07
CA LEU A 534 -2.70 -8.79 1.25
C LEU A 534 -3.63 -9.87 1.82
N ASP A 535 -4.96 -9.69 1.74
CA ASP A 535 -5.93 -10.74 2.08
C ASP A 535 -5.74 -11.97 1.17
N CYS A 536 -5.63 -11.74 -0.13
CA CYS A 536 -5.42 -12.83 -1.08
C CYS A 536 -4.04 -13.50 -0.95
N ILE A 537 -2.95 -12.74 -0.81
CA ILE A 537 -1.60 -13.30 -0.65
C ILE A 537 -1.47 -14.02 0.69
N CYS A 538 -1.81 -13.39 1.80
CA CYS A 538 -1.45 -13.90 3.12
C CYS A 538 -2.40 -14.99 3.58
N GLU A 539 -3.71 -14.74 3.45
CA GLU A 539 -4.74 -15.62 3.99
C GLU A 539 -5.39 -16.49 2.91
N ILE A 540 -5.15 -16.25 1.62
CA ILE A 540 -5.82 -16.92 0.49
C ILE A 540 -7.35 -16.80 0.67
N SER A 541 -7.79 -15.58 0.96
CA SER A 541 -9.18 -15.17 1.09
C SER A 541 -9.52 -13.96 0.23
N GLY A 542 -10.82 -13.67 0.16
CA GLY A 542 -11.35 -12.49 -0.51
C GLY A 542 -12.19 -12.85 -1.74
N GLU A 543 -13.18 -12.00 -2.04
CA GLU A 543 -14.10 -12.19 -3.18
C GLU A 543 -13.38 -12.08 -4.53
N THR A 544 -12.30 -11.32 -4.58
CA THR A 544 -11.53 -11.12 -5.80
C THR A 544 -10.35 -12.10 -5.90
N CYS A 545 -10.09 -12.95 -4.91
CA CYS A 545 -8.88 -13.76 -4.87
C CYS A 545 -9.01 -15.04 -5.71
N VAL A 546 -8.23 -15.17 -6.78
CA VAL A 546 -8.28 -16.35 -7.68
C VAL A 546 -7.99 -17.65 -6.92
N ALA A 547 -7.00 -17.63 -6.02
CA ALA A 547 -6.65 -18.79 -5.21
C ALA A 547 -7.81 -19.24 -4.30
N ALA A 548 -8.54 -18.28 -3.68
CA ALA A 548 -9.68 -18.61 -2.83
C ALA A 548 -10.84 -19.26 -3.62
N HIS A 549 -11.02 -18.84 -4.87
CA HIS A 549 -11.99 -19.42 -5.80
C HIS A 549 -11.60 -20.81 -6.30
N LEU A 550 -10.33 -21.00 -6.71
CA LEU A 550 -9.83 -22.31 -7.15
C LEU A 550 -9.94 -23.35 -6.06
N LEU A 551 -9.64 -22.97 -4.82
CA LEU A 551 -9.75 -23.85 -3.67
C LEU A 551 -11.19 -23.98 -3.17
N GLY A 552 -12.21 -23.38 -3.80
CA GLY A 552 -13.62 -23.53 -3.39
C GLY A 552 -13.97 -22.99 -1.99
N GLY A 553 -13.06 -22.25 -1.33
CA GLY A 553 -13.23 -21.77 0.04
C GLY A 553 -14.08 -20.49 0.15
N TYR A 554 -14.34 -19.82 -0.96
CA TYR A 554 -15.06 -18.55 -0.94
C TYR A 554 -16.57 -18.72 -0.66
N SER A 555 -17.22 -19.67 -1.32
CA SER A 555 -18.66 -19.93 -1.21
C SER A 555 -19.08 -20.36 0.21
N SER A 556 -18.22 -21.08 0.91
CA SER A 556 -18.47 -21.57 2.28
C SER A 556 -18.45 -20.43 3.31
N LEU A 557 -17.60 -19.42 3.13
CA LEU A 557 -17.48 -18.26 4.02
C LEU A 557 -18.74 -17.38 4.00
N LYS A 558 -19.32 -17.13 2.81
CA LYS A 558 -20.58 -16.36 2.67
C LYS A 558 -21.75 -17.00 3.42
N SER A 559 -21.75 -18.32 3.54
CA SER A 559 -22.86 -19.08 4.14
C SER A 559 -22.77 -19.24 5.66
N THR A 560 -21.63 -18.91 6.30
CA THR A 560 -21.42 -19.15 7.74
C THR A 560 -21.85 -17.92 8.55
N PRO A 561 -22.97 -17.97 9.30
CA PRO A 561 -23.42 -16.85 10.12
C PRO A 561 -22.40 -16.57 11.24
N GLY A 562 -21.92 -15.32 11.32
CA GLY A 562 -20.91 -14.91 12.31
C GLY A 562 -19.48 -14.76 11.77
N TYR A 563 -19.23 -15.10 10.50
CA TYR A 563 -17.93 -14.82 9.83
C TYR A 563 -17.98 -13.60 8.90
N GLN A 564 -19.10 -12.87 8.82
CA GLN A 564 -19.13 -11.56 8.16
C GLN A 564 -18.35 -10.57 9.05
N ARG A 565 -17.04 -10.43 8.76
CA ARG A 565 -16.18 -9.35 9.27
C ARG A 565 -16.35 -8.10 8.43
#